data_AF-A0A9Q1A3U3-F1
#
_entry.id   AF-A0A9Q1A3U3-F1
#
_cell.length_a   1.000
_cell.length_b   1.000
_cell.length_c   1.000
_cell.angle_alpha   90.00
_cell.angle_beta   90.00
_cell.angle_gamma   90.00
#
_symmetry.space_group_name_H-M   'P 1'
#
loop_
_entity.id
_entity.type
_entity.pdbx_description
1 polymer ?
#
loop_
_entity_poly.entity_id
_entity_poly.type
_entity_poly.pdbx_seq_one_letter_code
_entity_poly.pdbx_strand_id
1 'polypeptide(L)'
;MAVKGEASFSWHRPASAFTEKSVIPVVVSEARSATRGTRRKSGNLVLGYIEEEDLLRFLTTVEVHTIFPLFEGAVETGKITKSSFRNWVVHVYVERKALAHSLNDTKTAIRQLHRLASAIVTLIILVISLLVTGLATTKVLLLFTSQLLLVGFMFQNTCKSIFESIIFVFVMHPFDVGDRCVVDGVQMVVEEMNILTTVFLRYDAEKIYYPNSILHTKPISNFRRSPDMGDGVDITIDVSTSVDDFNALKKAIQVYIESKPKHWNPNHTLMVCEIENGKDLKLTLCVQHTMNHQNFGEKSNRRSELVFELKKIFDRLGIKYHLLPQQVNVTHVNTSSNGGRSTQS
;
A
#
# COMPACT_ATOMS: atom_id res chain seq x y z
N MET A 1 15.30 45.01 -15.49
CA MET A 1 14.85 43.69 -15.98
C MET A 1 14.74 42.75 -14.80
N ALA A 2 13.54 42.65 -14.21
CA ALA A 2 13.24 41.75 -13.12
C ALA A 2 11.90 41.09 -13.47
N VAL A 3 11.91 39.78 -13.74
CA VAL A 3 10.72 39.00 -14.05
C VAL A 3 10.24 38.36 -12.75
N LYS A 4 9.06 38.80 -12.31
CA LYS A 4 8.34 38.34 -11.13
C LYS A 4 7.47 37.15 -11.56
N GLY A 5 7.86 35.93 -11.17
CA GLY A 5 7.07 34.71 -11.39
C GLY A 5 6.31 34.36 -10.11
N GLU A 6 5.02 34.66 -10.08
CA GLU A 6 4.08 34.20 -9.05
C GLU A 6 3.73 32.73 -9.32
N ALA A 7 4.10 31.83 -8.39
CA ALA A 7 3.66 30.44 -8.40
C ALA A 7 2.32 30.34 -7.66
N SER A 8 1.25 30.12 -8.43
CA SER A 8 -0.10 29.87 -7.96
C SER A 8 -0.20 28.47 -7.32
N PHE A 9 -0.28 28.46 -5.99
CA PHE A 9 -0.48 27.27 -5.16
C PHE A 9 -1.95 26.81 -5.27
N SER A 10 -2.25 25.87 -6.17
CA SER A 10 -3.60 25.31 -6.32
C SER A 10 -3.87 24.27 -5.22
N TRP A 11 -4.62 24.67 -4.20
CA TRP A 11 -5.25 23.72 -3.28
C TRP A 11 -6.28 22.89 -4.05
N HIS A 12 -5.92 21.66 -4.44
CA HIS A 12 -6.92 20.65 -4.75
C HIS A 12 -7.66 20.31 -3.45
N ARG A 13 -8.77 21.01 -3.19
CA ARG A 13 -9.75 20.54 -2.21
C ARG A 13 -10.35 19.24 -2.78
N PRO A 14 -10.40 18.14 -2.00
CA PRO A 14 -11.09 16.94 -2.44
C PRO A 14 -12.57 17.27 -2.71
N ALA A 15 -13.09 16.78 -3.83
CA ALA A 15 -14.47 17.00 -4.27
C ALA A 15 -15.53 16.56 -3.25
N SER A 16 -15.14 15.78 -2.23
CA SER A 16 -15.97 15.37 -1.09
C SER A 16 -16.40 16.51 -0.16
N ALA A 17 -15.71 17.67 -0.17
CA ALA A 17 -16.03 18.77 0.73
C ALA A 17 -17.23 19.62 0.26
N PHE A 18 -17.58 19.58 -1.04
CA PHE A 18 -18.67 20.40 -1.60
C PHE A 18 -20.04 19.73 -1.46
N THR A 19 -20.08 18.39 -1.39
CA THR A 19 -21.31 17.60 -1.21
C THR A 19 -21.81 17.57 0.24
N GLU A 20 -21.00 18.01 1.21
CA GLU A 20 -21.24 17.70 2.63
C GLU A 20 -22.18 18.69 3.35
N LYS A 21 -22.27 19.96 2.96
CA LYS A 21 -23.04 20.95 3.77
C LYS A 21 -24.43 21.32 3.22
N SER A 22 -24.70 21.14 1.92
CA SER A 22 -25.96 21.59 1.30
C SER A 22 -26.85 20.44 0.80
N VAL A 23 -26.26 19.39 0.21
CA VAL A 23 -27.00 18.46 -0.66
C VAL A 23 -27.76 17.39 0.11
N ILE A 24 -27.11 16.77 1.09
CA ILE A 24 -27.61 15.55 1.75
C ILE A 24 -28.77 15.77 2.72
N PRO A 25 -28.85 16.85 3.55
CA PRO A 25 -30.06 17.06 4.35
C PRO A 25 -31.28 17.35 3.46
N VAL A 26 -31.09 17.96 2.27
CA VAL A 26 -32.15 18.16 1.27
C VAL A 26 -32.57 16.82 0.69
N VAL A 27 -31.63 16.01 0.18
CA VAL A 27 -31.94 14.67 -0.38
C VAL A 27 -32.58 13.73 0.63
N VAL A 28 -32.17 13.73 1.90
CA VAL A 28 -32.73 12.83 2.92
C VAL A 28 -34.10 13.32 3.42
N SER A 29 -34.31 14.63 3.55
CA SER A 29 -35.61 15.21 3.92
C SER A 29 -36.62 15.16 2.78
N GLU A 30 -36.16 15.27 1.53
CA GLU A 30 -36.98 15.16 0.35
C GLU A 30 -37.22 13.71 -0.08
N ALA A 31 -36.28 12.78 0.10
CA ALA A 31 -36.55 11.34 -0.09
C ALA A 31 -37.62 10.83 0.88
N ARG A 32 -37.66 11.36 2.11
CA ARG A 32 -38.75 11.15 3.09
C ARG A 32 -40.06 11.80 2.65
N SER A 33 -40.01 12.91 1.93
CA SER A 33 -41.18 13.62 1.41
C SER A 33 -41.71 12.98 0.13
N ALA A 34 -40.85 12.48 -0.75
CA ALA A 34 -41.18 11.69 -1.93
C ALA A 34 -41.89 10.40 -1.51
N THR A 35 -41.34 9.62 -0.57
CA THR A 35 -42.03 8.42 -0.07
C THR A 35 -43.38 8.69 0.61
N ARG A 36 -43.63 9.91 1.11
CA ARG A 36 -44.94 10.31 1.68
C ARG A 36 -45.89 10.97 0.66
N GLY A 37 -45.35 11.63 -0.36
CA GLY A 37 -46.08 12.34 -1.42
C GLY A 37 -46.56 11.43 -2.55
N THR A 38 -45.89 10.31 -2.81
CA THR A 38 -46.27 9.37 -3.89
C THR A 38 -47.58 8.59 -3.63
N ARG A 39 -48.26 8.80 -2.49
CA ARG A 39 -49.55 8.15 -2.23
C ARG A 39 -50.77 8.92 -2.77
N ARG A 40 -50.59 10.14 -3.27
CA ARG A 40 -51.71 10.97 -3.78
C ARG A 40 -51.34 11.73 -5.05
N LYS A 41 -51.41 11.03 -6.19
CA LYS A 41 -52.16 11.40 -7.40
C LYS A 41 -51.47 10.88 -8.67
N SER A 42 -52.31 10.28 -9.51
CA SER A 42 -52.15 10.09 -10.95
C SER A 42 -51.33 8.89 -11.46
N GLY A 43 -52.08 7.89 -11.93
CA GLY A 43 -51.92 7.17 -13.20
C GLY A 43 -50.52 6.73 -13.66
N ASN A 44 -50.32 5.42 -13.70
CA ASN A 44 -49.31 4.67 -14.47
C ASN A 44 -47.84 5.09 -14.30
N LEU A 45 -47.17 4.55 -13.27
CA LEU A 45 -45.74 4.25 -13.36
C LEU A 45 -45.42 2.96 -12.58
N VAL A 46 -45.34 1.84 -13.31
CA VAL A 46 -44.70 0.60 -12.86
C VAL A 46 -43.21 0.72 -13.18
N LEU A 47 -42.46 1.48 -12.39
CA LEU A 47 -41.02 1.63 -12.62
C LEU A 47 -40.31 1.44 -11.28
N GLY A 48 -39.75 0.24 -11.08
CA GLY A 48 -38.99 -0.16 -9.89
C GLY A 48 -37.59 0.48 -9.82
N TYR A 49 -37.39 1.58 -10.53
CA TYR A 49 -36.12 2.26 -10.73
C TYR A 49 -36.30 3.77 -10.80
N ILE A 50 -35.25 4.50 -10.41
CA ILE A 50 -35.17 5.97 -10.42
C ILE A 50 -34.22 6.36 -11.56
N GLU A 51 -34.63 7.30 -12.41
CA GLU A 51 -33.81 7.80 -13.53
C GLU A 51 -33.13 9.13 -13.17
N GLU A 52 -32.14 9.54 -13.97
CA GLU A 52 -31.41 10.80 -13.76
C GLU A 52 -32.34 12.03 -13.75
N GLU A 53 -33.37 12.01 -14.60
CA GLU A 53 -34.39 13.06 -14.70
C GLU A 53 -35.22 13.20 -13.42
N ASP A 54 -35.46 12.10 -12.70
CA ASP A 54 -36.17 12.14 -11.43
C ASP A 54 -35.32 12.78 -10.32
N LEU A 55 -33.99 12.63 -10.38
CA LEU A 55 -33.07 13.26 -9.44
C LEU A 55 -32.90 14.76 -9.74
N LEU A 56 -32.91 15.17 -11.01
CA LEU A 56 -32.84 16.58 -11.43
C LEU A 56 -34.03 17.42 -10.94
N ARG A 57 -35.13 16.79 -10.51
CA ARG A 57 -36.27 17.48 -9.89
C ARG A 57 -35.98 17.98 -8.47
N PHE A 58 -34.99 17.38 -7.81
CA PHE A 58 -34.66 17.65 -6.41
C PHE A 58 -33.24 18.20 -6.24
N LEU A 59 -32.38 18.01 -7.24
CA LEU A 59 -30.96 18.34 -7.19
C LEU A 59 -30.54 19.17 -8.40
N THR A 60 -29.50 19.98 -8.22
CA THR A 60 -28.91 20.71 -9.34
C THR A 60 -28.17 19.77 -10.28
N THR A 61 -28.06 20.13 -11.56
CA THR A 61 -27.39 19.33 -12.60
C THR A 61 -25.96 18.93 -12.21
N VAL A 62 -25.24 19.82 -11.50
CA VAL A 62 -23.88 19.56 -11.02
C VAL A 62 -23.85 18.48 -9.93
N GLU A 63 -24.82 18.52 -9.01
CA GLU A 63 -24.96 17.54 -7.93
C GLU A 63 -25.35 16.17 -8.49
N VAL A 64 -26.30 16.13 -9.43
CA VAL A 64 -26.73 14.88 -10.08
C VAL A 64 -25.57 14.20 -10.80
N HIS A 65 -24.81 14.91 -11.62
CA HIS A 65 -23.65 14.32 -12.32
C HIS A 65 -22.53 13.84 -11.38
N THR A 66 -22.46 14.35 -10.14
CA THR A 66 -21.50 13.86 -9.14
C THR A 66 -22.01 12.67 -8.35
N ILE A 67 -23.32 12.60 -8.05
CA ILE A 67 -23.89 11.47 -7.28
C ILE A 67 -24.31 10.29 -8.13
N PHE A 68 -24.73 10.52 -9.38
CA PHE A 68 -25.26 9.48 -10.26
C PHE A 68 -24.25 8.34 -10.49
N PRO A 69 -22.94 8.61 -10.68
CA PRO A 69 -21.92 7.56 -10.79
C PRO A 69 -21.68 6.78 -9.50
N LEU A 70 -22.14 7.27 -8.33
CA LEU A 70 -21.93 6.62 -7.03
C LEU A 70 -22.94 5.51 -6.75
N PHE A 71 -24.00 5.38 -7.54
CA PHE A 71 -24.98 4.31 -7.41
C PHE A 71 -24.56 3.09 -8.21
N GLU A 72 -24.55 1.92 -7.57
CA GLU A 72 -24.21 0.63 -8.19
C GLU A 72 -25.08 0.39 -9.43
N GLY A 73 -24.45 0.23 -10.60
CA GLY A 73 -25.10 -0.05 -11.89
C GLY A 73 -25.70 1.16 -12.62
N ALA A 74 -25.64 2.37 -12.06
CA ALA A 74 -26.29 3.55 -12.65
C ALA A 74 -25.61 4.05 -13.95
N VAL A 75 -24.28 3.95 -14.05
CA VAL A 75 -23.53 4.36 -15.25
C VAL A 75 -23.82 3.46 -16.46
N GLU A 76 -24.06 2.17 -16.22
CA GLU A 76 -24.28 1.18 -17.28
C GLU A 76 -25.75 1.07 -17.70
N THR A 77 -26.68 1.25 -16.74
CA THR A 77 -28.12 1.03 -16.99
C THR A 77 -28.93 2.31 -17.07
N GLY A 78 -28.35 3.46 -16.71
CA GLY A 78 -29.06 4.74 -16.60
C GLY A 78 -30.16 4.75 -15.52
N LYS A 79 -30.22 3.71 -14.68
CA LYS A 79 -31.33 3.42 -13.76
C LYS A 79 -30.81 3.03 -12.39
N ILE A 80 -31.36 3.65 -11.35
CA ILE A 80 -31.01 3.36 -9.95
C ILE A 80 -32.08 2.44 -9.36
N THR A 81 -31.67 1.25 -8.93
CA THR A 81 -32.58 0.31 -8.25
C THR A 81 -32.84 0.72 -6.80
N LYS A 82 -34.00 0.33 -6.26
CA LYS A 82 -34.37 0.61 -4.86
C LYS A 82 -33.35 0.06 -3.84
N SER A 83 -32.72 -1.09 -4.11
CA SER A 83 -31.68 -1.68 -3.27
C SER A 83 -30.38 -0.87 -3.30
N SER A 84 -29.94 -0.46 -4.49
CA SER A 84 -28.76 0.40 -4.69
C SER A 84 -28.93 1.74 -3.96
N PHE A 85 -30.09 2.38 -4.13
CA PHE A 85 -30.41 3.62 -3.41
C PHE A 85 -30.43 3.42 -1.88
N ARG A 86 -31.03 2.33 -1.39
CA ARG A 86 -31.06 2.03 0.05
C ARG A 86 -29.65 1.85 0.62
N ASN A 87 -28.80 1.09 -0.08
CA ASN A 87 -27.43 0.83 0.36
C ASN A 87 -26.60 2.12 0.36
N TRP A 88 -26.72 2.95 -0.67
CA TRP A 88 -26.06 4.25 -0.73
C TRP A 88 -26.48 5.17 0.43
N VAL A 89 -27.77 5.28 0.71
CA VAL A 89 -28.26 6.10 1.84
C VAL A 89 -27.72 5.59 3.18
N VAL A 90 -27.65 4.27 3.37
CA VAL A 90 -27.06 3.68 4.59
C VAL A 90 -25.56 3.97 4.67
N HIS A 91 -24.82 3.78 3.59
CA HIS A 91 -23.38 4.07 3.52
C HIS A 91 -23.09 5.53 3.88
N VAL A 92 -23.78 6.47 3.22
CA VAL A 92 -23.65 7.92 3.47
C VAL A 92 -24.02 8.28 4.91
N TYR A 93 -25.05 7.65 5.49
CA TYR A 93 -25.42 7.89 6.89
C TYR A 93 -24.34 7.42 7.86
N VAL A 94 -23.79 6.22 7.65
CA VAL A 94 -22.72 5.65 8.48
C VAL A 94 -21.45 6.52 8.38
N GLU A 95 -21.06 6.90 7.16
CA GLU A 95 -19.91 7.76 6.90
C GLU A 95 -20.06 9.12 7.58
N ARG A 96 -21.23 9.77 7.46
CA ARG A 96 -21.50 11.02 8.18
C ARG A 96 -21.46 10.88 9.69
N LYS A 97 -22.00 9.79 10.24
CA LYS A 97 -21.96 9.54 11.67
C LYS A 97 -20.52 9.37 12.15
N ALA A 98 -19.68 8.68 11.38
CA ALA A 98 -18.25 8.54 11.66
C ALA A 98 -17.50 9.89 11.60
N LEU A 99 -17.77 10.71 10.58
CA LEU A 99 -17.19 12.06 10.44
C LEU A 99 -17.62 12.99 11.58
N ALA A 100 -18.92 13.02 11.90
CA ALA A 100 -19.45 13.84 13.00
C ALA A 100 -18.85 13.43 14.36
N HIS A 101 -18.62 12.13 14.57
CA HIS A 101 -17.95 11.63 15.77
C HIS A 101 -16.49 12.11 15.82
N SER A 102 -15.72 11.91 14.74
CA SER A 102 -14.32 12.35 14.63
C SER A 102 -14.13 13.86 14.86
N LEU A 103 -15.03 14.70 14.33
CA LEU A 103 -14.97 16.14 14.55
C LEU A 103 -15.26 16.54 16.01
N ASN A 104 -16.15 15.83 16.70
CA ASN A 104 -16.44 16.07 18.11
C ASN A 104 -15.28 15.60 19.01
N ASP A 105 -14.63 14.49 18.66
CA ASP A 105 -13.45 14.00 19.36
C ASP A 105 -12.29 14.99 19.23
N THR A 106 -12.07 15.55 18.04
CA THR A 106 -11.06 16.59 17.81
C THR A 106 -11.31 17.84 18.65
N LYS A 107 -12.56 18.33 18.71
CA LYS A 107 -12.93 19.48 19.57
C LYS A 107 -12.70 19.19 21.04
N THR A 108 -12.96 17.96 21.48
CA THR A 108 -12.77 17.53 22.86
C THR A 108 -11.29 17.45 23.21
N ALA A 109 -10.47 16.87 22.33
CA ALA A 109 -9.01 16.82 22.48
C ALA A 109 -8.39 18.22 22.58
N ILE A 110 -8.80 19.16 21.72
CA ILE A 110 -8.34 20.56 21.77
C ILE A 110 -8.71 21.21 23.12
N ARG A 111 -9.94 21.00 23.61
CA ARG A 111 -10.37 21.56 24.90
C ARG A 111 -9.56 20.98 26.06
N GLN A 112 -9.26 19.69 26.03
CA GLN A 112 -8.41 19.04 27.03
C GLN A 112 -6.98 19.59 27.00
N LEU A 113 -6.39 19.73 25.80
CA LEU A 113 -5.07 20.32 25.63
C LEU A 113 -5.02 21.75 26.16
N HIS A 114 -6.03 22.58 25.86
CA HIS A 114 -6.12 23.94 26.38
C HIS A 114 -6.22 23.96 27.92
N ARG A 115 -7.00 23.06 28.53
CA ARG A 115 -7.08 22.94 29.99
C ARG A 115 -5.73 22.55 30.60
N LEU A 116 -5.03 21.58 30.01
CA LEU A 116 -3.71 21.15 30.47
C LEU A 116 -2.67 22.27 30.33
N ALA A 117 -2.63 22.94 29.16
CA ALA A 117 -1.74 24.07 28.92
C ALA A 117 -2.01 25.23 29.89
N SER A 118 -3.29 25.57 30.11
CA SER A 118 -3.68 26.59 31.08
C SER A 118 -3.23 26.22 32.49
N ALA A 119 -3.39 24.95 32.92
CA ALA A 119 -2.96 24.52 34.23
C ALA A 119 -1.44 24.64 34.41
N ILE A 120 -0.66 24.25 33.39
CA ILE A 120 0.80 24.39 33.40
C ILE A 120 1.21 25.86 33.47
N VAL A 121 0.59 26.73 32.66
CA VAL A 121 0.87 28.17 32.67
C VAL A 121 0.52 28.79 34.03
N THR A 122 -0.63 28.46 34.61
CA THR A 122 -1.02 28.91 35.95
C THR A 122 -0.04 28.44 37.01
N LEU A 123 0.46 27.20 36.93
CA LEU A 123 1.50 26.69 37.83
C LEU A 123 2.79 27.49 37.70
N ILE A 124 3.24 27.77 36.48
CA ILE A 124 4.46 28.56 36.22
C ILE A 124 4.30 29.99 36.79
N ILE A 125 3.15 30.63 36.54
CA ILE A 125 2.86 31.98 37.06
C ILE A 125 2.86 31.97 38.59
N LEU A 126 2.28 30.95 39.23
CA LEU A 126 2.28 30.82 40.69
C LEU A 126 3.71 30.70 41.24
N VAL A 127 4.56 29.88 40.60
CA VAL A 127 5.96 29.74 41.00
C VAL A 127 6.72 31.06 40.85
N ILE A 128 6.58 31.75 39.73
CA ILE A 128 7.22 33.06 39.50
C ILE A 128 6.72 34.11 40.50
N SER A 129 5.42 34.13 40.79
CA SER A 129 4.83 35.07 41.77
C SER A 129 5.39 34.84 43.18
N LEU A 130 5.58 33.59 43.61
CA LEU A 130 6.22 33.25 44.89
C LEU A 130 7.69 33.67 44.95
N LEU A 131 8.40 33.63 43.81
CA LEU A 131 9.77 34.12 43.69
C LEU A 131 9.84 35.65 43.82
N VAL A 132 8.97 36.38 43.13
CA VAL A 132 8.94 37.87 43.12
C VAL A 132 8.52 38.43 44.49
N THR A 133 7.59 37.78 45.18
CA THR A 133 7.12 38.21 46.51
C THR A 133 8.12 37.98 47.64
N GLY A 134 9.28 37.36 47.35
CA GLY A 134 10.33 37.10 48.35
C GLY A 134 9.99 36.01 49.37
N LEU A 135 8.83 35.34 49.23
CA LEU A 135 8.42 34.21 50.06
C LEU A 135 9.16 32.91 49.67
N ALA A 136 9.90 32.91 48.55
CA ALA A 136 10.71 31.81 48.06
C ALA A 136 11.93 31.55 48.96
N THR A 137 11.69 30.84 50.07
CA THR A 137 12.75 30.30 50.93
C THR A 137 13.47 29.14 50.21
N THR A 138 14.73 28.86 50.56
CA THR A 138 15.52 27.72 50.05
C THR A 138 14.74 26.39 50.10
N LYS A 139 13.92 26.18 51.14
CA LYS A 139 13.05 25.00 51.28
C LYS A 139 11.99 24.91 50.17
N VAL A 140 11.35 26.02 49.83
CA VAL A 140 10.33 26.08 48.76
C VAL A 140 10.98 25.82 47.40
N LEU A 141 12.15 26.41 47.15
CA LEU A 141 12.90 26.17 45.92
C LEU A 141 13.30 24.70 45.76
N LEU A 142 13.80 24.05 46.82
CA LEU A 142 14.16 22.63 46.82
C LEU A 142 12.95 21.71 46.54
N LEU A 143 11.78 22.04 47.07
CA LEU A 143 10.55 21.29 46.79
C LEU A 143 10.15 21.39 45.31
N PHE A 144 10.23 22.59 44.72
CA PHE A 144 9.90 22.76 43.30
C PHE A 144 10.93 22.10 42.37
N THR A 145 12.23 22.21 42.67
CA THR A 145 13.27 21.58 41.83
C THR A 145 13.21 20.06 41.87
N SER A 146 12.98 19.46 43.05
CA SER A 146 12.80 18.01 43.16
C SER A 146 11.57 17.53 42.38
N GLN A 147 10.45 18.24 42.45
CA GLN A 147 9.26 17.89 41.66
C GLN A 147 9.48 18.07 40.15
N LEU A 148 10.19 19.14 39.74
CA LEU A 148 10.53 19.37 38.33
C LEU A 148 11.44 18.27 37.77
N LEU A 149 12.39 17.78 38.57
CA LEU A 149 13.22 16.63 38.19
C LEU A 149 12.37 15.39 37.97
N LEU A 150 11.42 15.08 38.86
CA LEU A 150 10.51 13.94 38.68
C LEU A 150 9.73 14.05 37.36
N VAL A 151 9.21 15.23 37.05
CA VAL A 151 8.52 15.49 35.77
C VAL A 151 9.47 15.29 34.59
N GLY A 152 10.71 15.77 34.67
CA GLY A 152 11.74 15.56 33.65
C GLY A 152 12.03 14.08 33.39
N PHE A 153 12.15 13.26 34.44
CA PHE A 153 12.32 11.81 34.32
C PHE A 153 11.11 11.13 33.67
N MET A 154 9.89 11.58 33.98
CA MET A 154 8.68 11.05 33.34
C MET A 154 8.64 11.31 31.82
N PHE A 155 9.07 12.50 31.37
CA PHE A 155 9.05 12.87 29.95
C PHE A 155 10.34 12.54 29.19
N GLN A 156 11.37 12.05 29.88
CA GLN A 156 12.68 11.74 29.30
C GLN A 156 12.58 10.89 28.02
N ASN A 157 11.78 9.83 28.05
CA ASN A 157 11.61 8.94 26.90
C ASN A 157 10.93 9.63 25.71
N THR A 158 9.94 10.50 25.99
CA THR A 158 9.23 11.26 24.94
C THR A 158 10.16 12.26 24.28
N CYS A 159 10.92 13.02 25.08
CA CYS A 159 11.92 13.96 24.54
C CYS A 159 12.96 13.23 23.70
N LYS A 160 13.48 12.09 24.19
CA LYS A 160 14.43 11.25 23.44
C LYS A 160 13.87 10.83 22.08
N SER A 161 12.65 10.27 22.03
CA SER A 161 12.04 9.86 20.77
C SER A 161 11.82 11.01 19.78
N ILE A 162 11.47 12.20 20.26
CA ILE A 162 11.33 13.39 19.40
C ILE A 162 12.68 13.78 18.79
N PHE A 163 13.74 13.84 19.60
CA PHE A 163 15.08 14.17 19.12
C PHE A 163 15.61 13.13 18.12
N GLU A 164 15.43 11.84 18.41
CA GLU A 164 15.81 10.75 17.48
C GLU A 164 15.07 10.90 16.15
N SER A 165 13.78 11.24 16.19
CA SER A 165 12.97 11.47 14.99
C SER A 165 13.47 12.65 14.16
N ILE A 166 13.82 13.77 14.80
CA ILE A 166 14.36 14.96 14.14
C ILE A 166 15.72 14.65 13.49
N ILE A 167 16.63 14.01 14.23
CA ILE A 167 17.96 13.65 13.72
C ILE A 167 17.82 12.68 12.54
N PHE A 168 16.93 11.69 12.65
CA PHE A 168 16.69 10.74 11.57
C PHE A 168 16.22 11.40 10.27
N VAL A 169 15.23 12.29 10.36
CA VAL A 169 14.64 12.95 9.18
C VAL A 169 15.58 13.97 8.56
N PHE A 170 16.23 14.83 9.36
CA PHE A 170 16.97 15.99 8.86
C PHE A 170 18.48 15.78 8.76
N VAL A 171 19.06 14.92 9.59
CA VAL A 171 20.53 14.74 9.65
C VAL A 171 20.94 13.46 8.91
N MET A 172 20.36 12.31 9.28
CA MET A 172 20.70 11.03 8.62
C MET A 172 20.08 10.93 7.23
N HIS A 173 18.80 11.32 7.12
CA HIS A 173 18.07 11.45 5.88
C HIS A 173 18.25 10.26 4.89
N PRO A 174 17.90 9.02 5.31
CA PRO A 174 18.22 7.81 4.56
C PRO A 174 17.39 7.60 3.28
N PHE A 175 16.25 8.28 3.17
CA PHE A 175 15.34 8.21 2.02
C PHE A 175 14.56 9.50 1.87
N ASP A 176 14.04 9.67 0.65
CA ASP A 176 13.19 10.79 0.25
C ASP A 176 11.76 10.32 -0.07
N VAL A 177 10.83 11.27 -0.17
CA VAL A 177 9.47 11.00 -0.66
C VAL A 177 9.55 10.43 -2.09
N GLY A 178 8.86 9.32 -2.31
CA GLY A 178 8.87 8.56 -3.57
C GLY A 178 9.95 7.48 -3.66
N ASP A 179 10.87 7.38 -2.70
CA ASP A 179 11.85 6.30 -2.67
C ASP A 179 11.15 4.96 -2.36
N ARG A 180 11.58 3.90 -3.05
CA ARG A 180 11.18 2.54 -2.67
C ARG A 180 12.17 1.99 -1.67
N CYS A 181 11.64 1.51 -0.56
CA CYS A 181 12.44 1.01 0.54
C CYS A 181 11.95 -0.35 1.03
N VAL A 182 12.85 -1.10 1.66
CA VAL A 182 12.51 -2.29 2.43
C VAL A 182 12.80 -2.01 3.88
N VAL A 183 11.76 -2.14 4.71
CA VAL A 183 11.84 -2.01 6.16
C VAL A 183 11.23 -3.28 6.74
N ASP A 184 11.94 -3.96 7.64
CA ASP A 184 11.54 -5.24 8.24
C ASP A 184 11.14 -6.32 7.20
N GLY A 185 11.80 -6.32 6.04
CA GLY A 185 11.51 -7.27 4.95
C GLY A 185 10.28 -6.94 4.08
N VAL A 186 9.54 -5.87 4.40
CA VAL A 186 8.38 -5.44 3.61
C VAL A 186 8.80 -4.34 2.64
N GLN A 187 8.51 -4.53 1.34
CA GLN A 187 8.77 -3.52 0.31
C GLN A 187 7.64 -2.50 0.28
N MET A 188 7.99 -1.21 0.36
CA MET A 188 7.04 -0.10 0.38
C MET A 188 7.62 1.11 -0.34
N VAL A 189 6.76 2.09 -0.62
CA VAL A 189 7.15 3.40 -1.18
C VAL A 189 6.92 4.46 -0.12
N VAL A 190 7.86 5.39 0.05
CA VAL A 190 7.66 6.54 0.94
C VAL A 190 6.62 7.48 0.33
N GLU A 191 5.46 7.61 0.95
CA GLU A 191 4.40 8.50 0.47
C GLU A 191 4.53 9.89 1.10
N GLU A 192 4.72 9.95 2.41
CA GLU A 192 4.81 11.21 3.15
C GLU A 192 5.85 11.11 4.28
N MET A 193 6.59 12.19 4.52
CA MET A 193 7.54 12.30 5.63
C MET A 193 7.11 13.43 6.57
N ASN A 194 6.71 13.06 7.79
CA ASN A 194 6.48 14.01 8.88
C ASN A 194 7.65 13.96 9.87
N ILE A 195 7.68 14.92 10.80
CA ILE A 195 8.76 15.03 11.79
C ILE A 195 8.81 13.79 12.70
N LEU A 196 7.66 13.31 13.18
CA LEU A 196 7.58 12.19 14.13
C LEU A 196 7.29 10.84 13.47
N THR A 197 6.70 10.85 12.27
CA THR A 197 6.24 9.65 11.58
C THR A 197 6.51 9.72 10.08
N THR A 198 6.77 8.59 9.46
CA THR A 198 6.79 8.44 8.01
C THR A 198 5.62 7.55 7.59
N VAL A 199 4.95 7.94 6.52
CA VAL A 199 3.86 7.18 5.91
C VAL A 199 4.42 6.46 4.69
N PHE A 200 4.27 5.14 4.70
CA PHE A 200 4.63 4.27 3.61
C PHE A 200 3.38 3.75 2.92
N LEU A 201 3.46 3.58 1.60
CA LEU A 201 2.44 2.94 0.80
C LEU A 201 2.94 1.56 0.36
N ARG A 202 2.18 0.52 0.70
CA ARG A 202 2.47 -0.85 0.25
C ARG A 202 1.85 -1.10 -1.13
N TYR A 203 2.26 -2.18 -1.79
CA TYR A 203 1.82 -2.56 -3.14
C TYR A 203 0.30 -2.74 -3.29
N ASP A 204 -0.42 -2.99 -2.19
CA ASP A 204 -1.87 -3.12 -2.11
C ASP A 204 -2.58 -1.81 -1.73
N ALA A 205 -1.87 -0.68 -1.85
CA ALA A 205 -2.31 0.65 -1.46
C ALA A 205 -2.65 0.81 0.04
N GLU A 206 -2.18 -0.09 0.90
CA GLU A 206 -2.26 0.09 2.34
C GLU A 206 -1.26 1.16 2.81
N LYS A 207 -1.76 2.12 3.61
CA LYS A 207 -0.92 3.13 4.28
C LYS A 207 -0.42 2.59 5.61
N ILE A 208 0.90 2.57 5.77
CA ILE A 208 1.57 2.08 6.97
C ILE A 208 2.34 3.22 7.62
N TYR A 209 2.02 3.50 8.88
CA TYR A 209 2.62 4.59 9.65
C TYR A 209 3.75 4.05 10.53
N TYR A 210 4.95 4.55 10.33
CA TYR A 210 6.11 4.21 11.15
C TYR A 210 6.56 5.42 11.98
N PRO A 211 6.75 5.26 13.30
CA PRO A 211 7.42 6.26 14.12
C PRO A 211 8.91 6.38 13.71
N ASN A 212 9.37 7.61 13.52
CA ASN A 212 10.75 7.88 13.10
C ASN A 212 11.77 7.47 14.18
N SER A 213 11.39 7.56 15.46
CA SER A 213 12.19 7.05 16.58
C SER A 213 12.47 5.56 16.49
N ILE A 214 11.56 4.78 15.88
CA ILE A 214 11.75 3.35 15.64
C ILE A 214 12.53 3.11 14.35
N LEU A 215 12.22 3.84 13.28
CA LEU A 215 12.92 3.71 11.99
C LEU A 215 14.42 3.96 12.12
N HIS A 216 14.84 4.89 12.98
CA HIS A 216 16.23 5.14 13.29
C HIS A 216 17.01 3.90 13.75
N THR A 217 16.32 2.94 14.39
CA THR A 217 16.93 1.71 14.92
C THR A 217 16.90 0.54 13.93
N LYS A 218 16.21 0.68 12.80
CA LYS A 218 15.95 -0.41 11.87
C LYS A 218 16.86 -0.32 10.64
N PRO A 219 17.30 -1.47 10.08
CA PRO A 219 17.97 -1.47 8.79
C PRO A 219 16.97 -1.08 7.70
N ILE A 220 17.38 -0.14 6.84
CA ILE A 220 16.56 0.35 5.73
C ILE A 220 17.31 0.08 4.42
N SER A 221 16.72 -0.73 3.55
CA SER A 221 17.22 -0.90 2.19
C SER A 221 16.58 0.16 1.30
N ASN A 222 17.38 1.02 0.66
CA ASN A 222 16.87 2.04 -0.27
C ASN A 222 17.22 1.66 -1.72
N PHE A 223 16.18 1.43 -2.52
CA PHE A 223 16.33 1.01 -3.91
C PHE A 223 16.76 2.14 -4.85
N ARG A 224 16.35 3.37 -4.59
CA ARG A 224 16.69 4.50 -5.45
C ARG A 224 18.17 4.90 -5.32
N ARG A 225 18.70 4.81 -4.11
CA ARG A 225 20.11 5.12 -3.80
C ARG A 225 21.07 3.97 -4.10
N SER A 226 20.55 2.80 -4.49
CA SER A 226 21.35 1.64 -4.88
C SER A 226 21.86 1.76 -6.32
N PRO A 227 23.00 1.14 -6.67
CA PRO A 227 23.51 1.09 -8.04
C PRO A 227 22.65 0.17 -8.94
N ASP A 228 23.13 -0.03 -10.16
CA ASP A 228 22.60 -0.96 -11.15
C ASP A 228 22.32 -2.35 -10.57
N MET A 229 21.06 -2.81 -10.70
CA MET A 229 20.61 -4.02 -10.03
C MET A 229 21.12 -5.29 -10.71
N GLY A 230 21.44 -6.30 -9.91
CA GLY A 230 21.59 -7.68 -10.37
C GLY A 230 20.25 -8.43 -10.37
N ASP A 231 20.08 -9.36 -11.30
CA ASP A 231 18.95 -10.30 -11.34
C ASP A 231 19.44 -11.71 -11.69
N GLY A 232 18.73 -12.71 -11.16
CA GLY A 232 19.01 -14.13 -11.35
C GLY A 232 17.85 -14.83 -12.03
N VAL A 233 18.13 -15.66 -13.03
CA VAL A 233 17.17 -16.57 -13.63
C VAL A 233 17.66 -17.99 -13.43
N ASP A 234 16.92 -18.74 -12.63
CA ASP A 234 17.17 -20.17 -12.41
C ASP A 234 16.58 -20.97 -13.57
N ILE A 235 17.39 -21.88 -14.08
CA ILE A 235 17.14 -22.69 -15.26
C ILE A 235 17.46 -24.13 -14.86
N THR A 236 16.66 -25.08 -15.32
CA THR A 236 16.94 -26.51 -15.13
C THR A 236 16.99 -27.19 -16.49
N ILE A 237 18.08 -27.91 -16.75
CA ILE A 237 18.28 -28.66 -18.01
C ILE A 237 18.62 -30.11 -17.70
N ASP A 238 18.46 -31.02 -18.66
CA ASP A 238 18.84 -32.42 -18.49
C ASP A 238 20.37 -32.56 -18.36
N VAL A 239 20.83 -33.42 -17.45
CA VAL A 239 22.26 -33.77 -17.26
C VAL A 239 22.86 -34.39 -18.53
N SER A 240 22.05 -35.00 -19.40
CA SER A 240 22.48 -35.52 -20.69
C SER A 240 22.86 -34.44 -21.71
N THR A 241 22.66 -33.16 -21.39
CA THR A 241 23.03 -32.04 -22.27
C THR A 241 24.54 -32.07 -22.51
N SER A 242 24.94 -32.06 -23.78
CA SER A 242 26.36 -32.10 -24.13
C SER A 242 27.08 -30.82 -23.71
N VAL A 243 28.39 -30.94 -23.48
CA VAL A 243 29.23 -29.76 -23.16
C VAL A 243 29.23 -28.75 -24.32
N ASP A 244 29.11 -29.23 -25.57
CA ASP A 244 29.04 -28.39 -26.75
C ASP A 244 27.73 -27.57 -26.79
N ASP A 245 26.60 -28.19 -26.47
CA ASP A 245 25.30 -27.50 -26.38
C ASP A 245 25.29 -26.48 -25.25
N PHE A 246 25.93 -26.80 -24.12
CA PHE A 246 26.10 -25.85 -23.01
C PHE A 246 26.94 -24.64 -23.41
N ASN A 247 28.05 -24.84 -24.14
CA ASN A 247 28.86 -23.75 -24.68
C ASN A 247 28.10 -22.93 -25.73
N ALA A 248 27.31 -23.59 -26.58
CA ALA A 248 26.45 -22.92 -27.55
C ALA A 248 25.37 -22.07 -26.87
N LEU A 249 24.78 -22.56 -25.77
CA LEU A 249 23.83 -21.84 -24.93
C LEU A 249 24.48 -20.58 -24.34
N LYS A 250 25.66 -20.72 -23.70
CA LYS A 250 26.39 -19.59 -23.13
C LYS A 250 26.69 -18.52 -24.17
N LYS A 251 27.15 -18.91 -25.36
CA LYS A 251 27.42 -18.00 -26.48
C LYS A 251 26.14 -17.32 -27.00
N ALA A 252 25.03 -18.06 -27.11
CA ALA A 252 23.76 -17.50 -27.56
C ALA A 252 23.21 -16.45 -26.56
N ILE A 253 23.33 -16.71 -25.26
CA ILE A 253 22.95 -15.76 -24.20
C ILE A 253 23.82 -14.51 -24.27
N GLN A 254 25.14 -14.67 -24.42
CA GLN A 254 26.07 -13.57 -24.57
C GLN A 254 25.68 -12.65 -25.74
N VAL A 255 25.42 -13.24 -26.92
CA VAL A 255 24.99 -12.49 -28.12
C VAL A 255 23.68 -11.71 -27.85
N TYR A 256 22.72 -12.31 -27.15
CA TYR A 256 21.47 -11.62 -26.81
C TYR A 256 21.69 -10.44 -25.87
N ILE A 257 22.49 -10.63 -24.81
CA ILE A 257 22.79 -9.57 -23.83
C ILE A 257 23.50 -8.40 -24.52
N GLU A 258 24.52 -8.69 -25.33
CA GLU A 258 25.27 -7.69 -26.10
C GLU A 258 24.40 -6.99 -27.16
N SER A 259 23.33 -7.62 -27.67
CA SER A 259 22.40 -7.00 -28.60
C SER A 259 21.54 -5.90 -27.98
N LYS A 260 21.37 -5.89 -26.64
CA LYS A 260 20.55 -4.93 -25.90
C LYS A 260 21.37 -4.20 -24.82
N PRO A 261 22.39 -3.40 -25.19
CA PRO A 261 23.27 -2.72 -24.23
C PRO A 261 22.57 -1.63 -23.41
N LYS A 262 21.39 -1.16 -23.87
CA LYS A 262 20.55 -0.25 -23.10
C LYS A 262 19.86 -0.93 -21.92
N HIS A 263 19.66 -2.25 -21.97
CA HIS A 263 18.91 -2.99 -20.95
C HIS A 263 19.83 -3.71 -19.97
N TRP A 264 20.95 -4.22 -20.46
CA TRP A 264 21.83 -5.13 -19.75
C TRP A 264 23.27 -4.66 -19.78
N ASN A 265 23.98 -4.90 -18.68
CA ASN A 265 25.43 -4.84 -18.64
C ASN A 265 26.00 -6.06 -19.41
N PRO A 266 27.09 -5.89 -20.17
CA PRO A 266 27.75 -7.03 -20.84
C PRO A 266 28.26 -8.10 -19.88
N ASN A 267 28.59 -7.74 -18.63
CA ASN A 267 29.02 -8.70 -17.62
C ASN A 267 27.83 -9.57 -17.17
N HIS A 268 27.88 -10.85 -17.53
CA HIS A 268 26.91 -11.85 -17.13
C HIS A 268 27.63 -13.17 -16.82
N THR A 269 27.02 -13.99 -15.97
CA THR A 269 27.58 -15.30 -15.65
C THR A 269 26.49 -16.36 -15.68
N LEU A 270 26.76 -17.45 -16.41
CA LEU A 270 25.97 -18.66 -16.36
C LEU A 270 26.76 -19.69 -15.54
N MET A 271 26.22 -20.09 -14.39
CA MET A 271 26.86 -21.04 -13.49
C MET A 271 26.02 -22.31 -13.37
N VAL A 272 26.70 -23.45 -13.26
CA VAL A 272 26.10 -24.70 -12.80
C VAL A 272 26.12 -24.68 -11.29
N CYS A 273 24.94 -24.73 -10.66
CA CYS A 273 24.80 -24.65 -9.22
C CYS A 273 24.83 -26.04 -8.57
N GLU A 274 24.06 -26.97 -9.12
CA GLU A 274 23.88 -28.30 -8.53
C GLU A 274 23.40 -29.31 -9.58
N ILE A 275 23.67 -30.59 -9.35
CA ILE A 275 23.00 -31.70 -10.04
C ILE A 275 21.92 -32.25 -9.10
N GLU A 276 20.66 -32.02 -9.43
CA GLU A 276 19.50 -32.50 -8.67
C GLU A 276 19.08 -33.90 -9.15
N ASN A 277 18.87 -34.83 -8.21
CA ASN A 277 18.38 -36.19 -8.45
C ASN A 277 19.18 -37.01 -9.49
N GLY A 278 20.42 -36.60 -9.79
CA GLY A 278 21.29 -37.25 -10.78
C GLY A 278 20.82 -37.14 -12.23
N LYS A 279 19.80 -36.34 -12.52
CA LYS A 279 19.19 -36.20 -13.86
C LYS A 279 19.02 -34.76 -14.31
N ASP A 280 18.88 -33.84 -13.36
CA ASP A 280 18.61 -32.43 -13.64
C ASP A 280 19.82 -31.58 -13.24
N LEU A 281 20.26 -30.70 -14.13
CA LEU A 281 21.32 -29.73 -13.91
C LEU A 281 20.68 -28.37 -13.62
N LYS A 282 20.83 -27.89 -12.38
CA LYS A 282 20.40 -26.54 -12.01
C LYS A 282 21.47 -25.53 -12.42
N LEU A 283 21.05 -24.58 -13.24
CA LEU A 283 21.85 -23.46 -13.70
C LEU A 283 21.25 -22.16 -13.17
N THR A 284 22.09 -21.22 -12.79
CA THR A 284 21.65 -19.84 -12.52
C THR A 284 22.35 -18.90 -13.49
N LEU A 285 21.53 -18.16 -14.25
CA LEU A 285 21.98 -17.06 -15.08
C LEU A 285 21.92 -15.77 -14.25
N CYS A 286 23.08 -15.22 -13.90
CA CYS A 286 23.21 -13.93 -13.26
C CYS A 286 23.44 -12.84 -14.33
N VAL A 287 22.55 -11.88 -14.39
CA VAL A 287 22.63 -10.70 -15.27
C VAL A 287 22.56 -9.43 -14.45
N GLN A 288 23.13 -8.35 -14.96
CA GLN A 288 23.01 -7.03 -14.34
C GLN A 288 22.26 -6.09 -15.29
N HIS A 289 21.25 -5.41 -14.76
CA HIS A 289 20.51 -4.39 -15.49
C HIS A 289 21.28 -3.06 -15.50
N THR A 290 20.99 -2.20 -16.47
CA THR A 290 21.47 -0.81 -16.55
C THR A 290 20.66 0.18 -15.70
N MET A 291 19.87 -0.33 -14.76
CA MET A 291 18.97 0.48 -13.93
C MET A 291 18.98 -0.01 -12.49
N ASN A 292 18.69 0.90 -11.57
CA ASN A 292 18.56 0.59 -10.15
C ASN A 292 17.21 -0.10 -9.83
N HIS A 293 17.07 -0.53 -8.58
CA HIS A 293 15.93 -1.29 -8.06
C HIS A 293 14.59 -0.53 -8.02
N GLN A 294 14.56 0.74 -8.42
CA GLN A 294 13.39 1.60 -8.28
C GLN A 294 12.24 1.19 -9.21
N ASN A 295 12.51 0.79 -10.45
CA ASN A 295 11.44 0.45 -11.40
C ASN A 295 11.18 -1.06 -11.46
N PHE A 296 10.23 -1.54 -10.65
CA PHE A 296 9.85 -2.96 -10.63
C PHE A 296 9.11 -3.43 -11.88
N GLY A 297 8.27 -2.57 -12.47
CA GLY A 297 7.51 -2.91 -13.68
C GLY A 297 8.46 -3.15 -14.86
N GLU A 298 9.38 -2.21 -15.09
CA GLU A 298 10.39 -2.33 -16.13
C GLU A 298 11.33 -3.52 -15.88
N LYS A 299 11.72 -3.78 -14.62
CA LYS A 299 12.47 -4.99 -14.26
C LYS A 299 11.73 -6.24 -14.72
N SER A 300 10.46 -6.34 -14.37
CA SER A 300 9.63 -7.51 -14.66
C SER A 300 9.43 -7.72 -16.17
N ASN A 301 9.28 -6.64 -16.93
CA ASN A 301 9.19 -6.68 -18.38
C ASN A 301 10.49 -7.19 -19.01
N ARG A 302 11.64 -6.60 -18.65
CA ARG A 302 12.96 -7.04 -19.14
C ARG A 302 13.27 -8.48 -18.80
N ARG A 303 12.95 -8.91 -17.57
CA ARG A 303 13.09 -10.30 -17.13
C ARG A 303 12.21 -11.24 -17.96
N SER A 304 10.96 -10.86 -18.22
CA SER A 304 10.04 -11.65 -19.03
C SER A 304 10.55 -11.80 -20.47
N GLU A 305 11.04 -10.73 -21.09
CA GLU A 305 11.67 -10.78 -22.41
C GLU A 305 12.88 -11.73 -22.42
N LEU A 306 13.75 -11.64 -21.42
CA LEU A 306 14.91 -12.54 -21.29
C LEU A 306 14.46 -14.01 -21.21
N VAL A 307 13.45 -14.32 -20.40
CA VAL A 307 12.93 -15.70 -20.27
C VAL A 307 12.32 -16.20 -21.59
N PHE A 308 11.60 -15.36 -22.33
CA PHE A 308 11.09 -15.74 -23.66
C PHE A 308 12.22 -15.98 -24.67
N GLU A 309 13.29 -15.20 -24.63
CA GLU A 309 14.45 -15.41 -25.49
C GLU A 309 15.25 -16.66 -25.10
N LEU A 310 15.39 -16.94 -23.81
CA LEU A 310 15.93 -18.20 -23.32
C LEU A 310 15.14 -19.39 -23.87
N LYS A 311 13.80 -19.33 -23.84
CA LYS A 311 12.94 -20.35 -24.44
C LYS A 311 13.27 -20.57 -25.92
N LYS A 312 13.38 -19.50 -26.72
CA LYS A 312 13.74 -19.60 -28.15
C LYS A 312 15.11 -20.22 -28.37
N ILE A 313 16.08 -19.90 -27.50
CA ILE A 313 17.43 -20.46 -27.56
C ILE A 313 17.38 -21.97 -27.25
N PHE A 314 16.65 -22.40 -26.21
CA PHE A 314 16.48 -23.81 -25.89
C PHE A 314 15.82 -24.59 -27.04
N ASP A 315 14.74 -24.04 -27.61
CA ASP A 315 14.05 -24.66 -28.76
C ASP A 315 14.98 -24.83 -29.97
N ARG A 316 15.85 -23.84 -30.24
CA ARG A 316 16.82 -23.87 -31.35
C ARG A 316 17.95 -24.88 -31.12
N LEU A 317 18.43 -25.01 -29.88
CA LEU A 317 19.51 -25.93 -29.52
C LEU A 317 19.01 -27.35 -29.22
N GLY A 318 17.69 -27.56 -29.16
CA GLY A 318 17.10 -28.85 -28.83
C GLY A 318 17.30 -29.27 -27.38
N ILE A 319 17.62 -28.33 -26.48
CA ILE A 319 17.80 -28.58 -25.05
C ILE A 319 16.41 -28.78 -24.42
N LYS A 320 16.20 -29.95 -23.81
CA LYS A 320 14.93 -30.32 -23.19
C LYS A 320 15.04 -30.36 -21.67
N TYR A 321 13.90 -30.12 -21.04
CA TYR A 321 13.66 -30.44 -19.64
C TYR A 321 12.70 -31.62 -19.58
N HIS A 322 13.06 -32.67 -18.83
CA HIS A 322 12.19 -33.82 -18.61
C HIS A 322 11.66 -33.77 -17.17
N LEU A 323 10.35 -33.94 -17.02
CA LEU A 323 9.78 -34.15 -15.69
C LEU A 323 10.26 -35.48 -15.13
N LEU A 324 10.44 -35.55 -13.81
CA LEU A 324 10.75 -36.81 -13.15
C LEU A 324 9.70 -37.87 -13.51
N PRO A 325 10.12 -39.08 -13.93
CA PRO A 325 9.18 -40.15 -14.23
C PRO A 325 8.37 -40.48 -12.97
N GLN A 326 7.05 -40.28 -13.02
CA GLN A 326 6.16 -40.56 -11.90
C GLN A 326 5.92 -42.07 -11.83
N GLN A 327 6.23 -42.68 -10.67
CA GLN A 327 5.99 -44.10 -10.46
C GLN A 327 4.47 -44.36 -10.39
N VAL A 328 3.94 -45.09 -11.37
CA VAL A 328 2.53 -45.53 -11.38
C VAL A 328 2.48 -46.97 -10.88
N ASN A 329 2.02 -47.16 -9.64
CA ASN A 329 1.75 -48.50 -9.10
C ASN A 329 0.37 -48.95 -9.58
N VAL A 330 0.31 -49.74 -10.65
CA VAL A 330 -0.93 -50.36 -11.12
C VAL A 330 -1.21 -51.61 -10.28
N THR A 331 -2.16 -51.53 -9.35
CA THR A 331 -2.64 -52.70 -8.61
C THR A 331 -3.70 -53.41 -9.44
N HIS A 332 -3.36 -54.57 -10.02
CA HIS A 332 -4.34 -55.42 -10.67
C HIS A 332 -5.30 -55.98 -9.60
N VAL A 333 -6.55 -55.50 -9.59
CA VAL A 333 -7.62 -56.12 -8.80
C VAL A 333 -7.98 -57.43 -9.49
N ASN A 334 -7.51 -58.55 -8.95
CA ASN A 334 -7.89 -59.87 -9.40
C ASN A 334 -9.36 -60.11 -9.03
N THR A 335 -10.29 -59.91 -9.97
CA THR A 335 -11.67 -60.37 -9.84
C THR A 335 -11.70 -61.89 -10.03
N SER A 336 -11.32 -62.62 -8.98
CA SER A 336 -11.56 -64.06 -8.89
C SER A 336 -13.06 -64.28 -8.82
N SER A 337 -13.64 -64.80 -9.88
CA SER A 337 -15.02 -65.28 -9.94
C SER A 337 -15.23 -66.33 -8.85
N ASN A 338 -16.00 -65.99 -7.81
CA ASN A 338 -16.41 -66.92 -6.77
C ASN A 338 -17.48 -67.86 -7.34
N GLY A 339 -17.05 -68.91 -8.04
CA GLY A 339 -17.90 -70.00 -8.49
C GLY A 339 -18.31 -70.88 -7.30
N GLY A 340 -19.49 -70.61 -6.74
CA GLY A 340 -20.10 -71.44 -5.72
C GLY A 340 -20.35 -72.85 -6.26
N ARG A 341 -19.76 -73.86 -5.59
CA ARG A 341 -20.09 -75.27 -5.78
C ARG A 341 -20.58 -75.81 -4.45
N SER A 342 -21.90 -75.91 -4.32
CA SER A 342 -22.59 -76.64 -3.26
C SER A 342 -22.68 -78.12 -3.64
N THR A 343 -22.11 -79.00 -2.82
CA THR A 343 -22.48 -80.41 -2.78
C THR A 343 -22.57 -80.90 -1.34
N GLN A 344 -23.81 -81.19 -0.93
CA GLN A 344 -24.32 -82.31 -0.13
C GLN A 344 -23.74 -82.63 1.26
N SER A 345 -24.63 -82.57 2.27
CA SER A 345 -25.16 -83.77 2.95
C SER A 345 -26.60 -83.51 3.38
#